data_AF-A0ABD5U6K5-F1
#
_entry.id   AF-A0ABD5U6K5-F1
#
_cell.length_a   1.000
_cell.length_b   1.000
_cell.length_c   1.000
_cell.angle_alpha   90.00
_cell.angle_beta   90.00
_cell.angle_gamma   90.00
#
_symmetry.space_group_name_H-M   'P 1'
#
loop_
_entity.id
_entity.type
_entity.pdbx_description
1 polymer ?
#
loop_
_entity_poly.entity_id
_entity_poly.type
_entity_poly.pdbx_seq_one_letter_code
_entity_poly.pdbx_strand_id
1 'polypeptide(L)'
;MHTDTETDAGAEVLGRRGDGSGPSVRFGRHRARDGSDGAPVAVDVDRPHAALVVGKRGYGKSYTLGVLAEGAARASGIAPVVVDPMGVFDGLAASATDGPPVPARVVRTPRVRADAVPPSAWPTLVGCNGNSPVGSVVWRAAAATETLAAMREFIADADAPAATVRAAGNRLSRAEAWAVFDPDGLDADELAGGEATVLDVSSLDPAPMNAAAYAVASGLYDARVSGTVDRLPWLFLDEAHAFFDGVAGPALETILTRGRAPGVSLVAATQRPSALPDVAVSQADLRVIHRLTAGPDIDALAAANPTYLGSTLRERLPAAPGEALVVDDAAEAVRDVTVRRRHTPHGGASPRASDASPDPTPTETEE
;
A
#
# COMPACT_ATOMS: atom_id res chain seq x y z
N MET A 1 -31.75 7.15 8.63
CA MET A 1 -31.05 7.70 7.45
C MET A 1 -30.39 9.00 7.89
N HIS A 2 -29.24 8.92 8.56
CA HIS A 2 -28.42 10.07 8.93
C HIS A 2 -27.25 10.02 7.95
N THR A 3 -27.29 10.90 6.94
CA THR A 3 -26.18 11.10 6.04
C THR A 3 -25.14 11.92 6.81
N ASP A 4 -23.89 11.43 6.89
CA ASP A 4 -22.70 12.22 7.26
C ASP A 4 -22.37 13.22 6.15
N THR A 5 -23.38 14.04 5.81
CA THR A 5 -23.29 15.27 5.04
C THR A 5 -23.35 16.47 6.00
N GLU A 6 -22.88 16.32 7.24
CA GLU A 6 -22.22 17.46 7.88
C GLU A 6 -20.93 17.69 7.11
N THR A 7 -21.10 18.45 6.03
CA THR A 7 -20.00 19.11 5.33
C THR A 7 -19.08 19.70 6.40
N ASP A 8 -17.81 19.33 6.30
CA ASP A 8 -16.65 19.75 7.09
C ASP A 8 -16.44 21.28 6.96
N ALA A 9 -17.45 22.07 7.33
CA ALA A 9 -17.51 23.50 7.11
C ALA A 9 -16.39 24.16 7.91
N GLY A 10 -15.34 24.58 7.21
CA GLY A 10 -14.14 25.18 7.79
C GLY A 10 -12.98 24.22 8.06
N ALA A 11 -13.00 22.99 7.54
CA ALA A 11 -11.83 22.12 7.56
C ALA A 11 -10.75 22.58 6.57
N GLU A 12 -9.48 22.58 6.99
CA GLU A 12 -8.36 22.72 6.06
C GLU A 12 -8.22 21.40 5.27
N VAL A 13 -8.12 21.48 3.94
CA VAL A 13 -7.97 20.32 3.07
C VAL A 13 -6.51 20.23 2.60
N LEU A 14 -5.76 19.28 3.16
CA LEU A 14 -4.39 18.99 2.77
C LEU A 14 -4.33 18.41 1.35
N GLY A 15 -3.31 18.77 0.58
CA GLY A 15 -3.11 18.32 -0.80
C GLY A 15 -3.88 19.14 -1.83
N ARG A 16 -4.71 20.10 -1.39
CA ARG A 16 -5.50 20.95 -2.26
C ARG A 16 -4.90 22.34 -2.39
N ARG A 17 -4.78 22.83 -3.63
CA ARG A 17 -4.46 24.24 -3.91
C ARG A 17 -5.72 25.10 -3.88
N GLY A 18 -5.71 26.11 -3.02
CA GLY A 18 -6.79 27.08 -2.92
C GLY A 18 -8.09 26.52 -2.32
N ASP A 19 -9.18 27.25 -2.53
CA ASP A 19 -10.51 27.07 -1.97
C ASP A 19 -11.45 26.21 -2.84
N GLY A 20 -10.87 25.34 -3.66
CA GLY A 20 -11.64 24.45 -4.55
C GLY A 20 -12.54 23.47 -3.80
N SER A 21 -13.76 23.27 -4.32
CA SER A 21 -14.68 22.21 -3.88
C SER A 21 -14.34 20.88 -4.54
N GLY A 22 -14.42 19.78 -3.80
CA GLY A 22 -14.22 18.43 -4.30
C GLY A 22 -14.21 17.42 -3.16
N PRO A 23 -14.34 16.12 -3.43
CA PRO A 23 -14.27 15.07 -2.43
C PRO A 23 -13.02 15.18 -1.55
N SER A 24 -13.21 15.04 -0.24
CA SER A 24 -12.14 15.06 0.75
C SER A 24 -12.43 14.05 1.85
N VAL A 25 -11.37 13.52 2.46
CA VAL A 25 -11.44 12.55 3.55
C VAL A 25 -11.11 13.23 4.86
N ARG A 26 -12.04 13.20 5.81
CA ARG A 26 -11.76 13.65 7.18
C ARG A 26 -10.58 12.89 7.77
N PHE A 27 -9.53 13.62 8.11
CA PHE A 27 -8.24 13.05 8.49
C PHE A 27 -7.94 13.21 9.98
N GLY A 28 -8.33 14.34 10.57
CA GLY A 28 -7.96 14.66 11.94
C GLY A 28 -8.31 16.09 12.33
N ARG A 29 -7.47 16.65 13.20
CA ARG A 29 -7.51 18.05 13.61
C ARG A 29 -6.10 18.61 13.65
N HIS A 30 -5.98 19.91 13.45
CA HIS A 30 -4.73 20.60 13.77
C HIS A 30 -4.39 20.40 15.23
N ARG A 31 -3.10 20.40 15.52
CA ARG A 31 -2.60 20.36 16.89
C ARG A 31 -1.98 21.69 17.27
N ALA A 32 -2.49 22.30 18.33
CA ALA A 32 -1.91 23.50 18.90
C ALA A 32 -0.63 23.19 19.70
N ARG A 33 0.19 24.21 19.96
CA ARG A 33 1.46 24.07 20.71
C ARG A 33 1.28 23.57 22.15
N ASP A 34 0.10 23.81 22.73
CA ASP A 34 -0.28 23.32 24.06
C ASP A 34 -0.80 21.87 24.03
N GLY A 35 -0.84 21.25 22.84
CA GLY A 35 -1.32 19.89 22.64
C GLY A 35 -2.84 19.77 22.46
N SER A 36 -3.58 20.88 22.48
CA SER A 36 -5.03 20.85 22.24
C SER A 36 -5.38 20.69 20.76
N ASP A 37 -6.56 20.15 20.51
CA ASP A 37 -7.11 19.97 19.17
C ASP A 37 -7.65 21.31 18.63
N GLY A 38 -7.23 21.66 17.42
CA GLY A 38 -7.65 22.83 16.67
C GLY A 38 -8.73 22.52 15.61
N ALA A 39 -8.69 23.31 14.53
CA ALA A 39 -9.64 23.18 13.43
C ALA A 39 -9.57 21.78 12.77
N PRO A 40 -10.68 21.27 12.22
CA PRO A 40 -10.70 20.00 11.50
C PRO A 40 -9.74 20.02 10.30
N VAL A 41 -9.19 18.86 9.98
CA VAL A 41 -8.31 18.64 8.85
C VAL A 41 -8.83 17.48 8.01
N ALA A 42 -8.89 17.70 6.71
CA ALA A 42 -9.22 16.69 5.72
C ALA A 42 -8.06 16.52 4.72
N VAL A 43 -8.07 15.44 3.96
CA VAL A 43 -7.14 15.17 2.86
C VAL A 43 -7.90 15.19 1.55
N ASP A 44 -7.38 15.88 0.54
CA ASP A 44 -7.92 15.89 -0.81
C ASP A 44 -7.92 14.47 -1.38
N VAL A 45 -9.07 14.03 -1.89
CA VAL A 45 -9.16 12.79 -2.67
C VAL A 45 -9.74 13.03 -4.06
N ASP A 46 -10.04 14.29 -4.40
CA ASP A 46 -10.52 14.70 -5.72
C ASP A 46 -9.42 14.58 -6.80
N ARG A 47 -8.15 14.68 -6.38
CA ARG A 47 -6.99 14.61 -7.25
C ARG A 47 -6.07 13.44 -6.89
N PRO A 48 -5.28 12.94 -7.86
CA PRO A 48 -4.30 11.91 -7.59
C PRO A 48 -3.15 12.45 -6.73
N HIS A 49 -2.71 11.63 -5.78
CA HIS A 49 -1.64 11.95 -4.82
C HIS A 49 -0.55 10.88 -4.82
N ALA A 50 0.69 11.33 -4.59
CA ALA A 50 1.79 10.48 -4.21
C ALA A 50 2.06 10.75 -2.72
N ALA A 51 1.50 9.93 -1.84
CA ALA A 51 1.58 10.15 -0.41
C ALA A 51 2.52 9.16 0.28
N LEU A 52 3.24 9.64 1.28
CA LEU A 52 4.16 8.86 2.10
C LEU A 52 3.76 8.93 3.58
N VAL A 53 3.55 7.78 4.22
CA VAL A 53 3.21 7.67 5.66
C VAL A 53 4.35 6.97 6.40
N VAL A 54 5.05 7.70 7.25
CA VAL A 54 6.28 7.21 7.90
C VAL A 54 6.22 7.31 9.41
N GLY A 55 6.95 6.44 10.10
CA GLY A 55 6.91 6.34 11.56
C GLY A 55 7.46 5.03 12.09
N LYS A 56 7.86 4.99 13.36
CA LYS A 56 8.28 3.73 14.00
C LYS A 56 7.08 2.83 14.33
N ARG A 57 7.36 1.57 14.70
CA ARG A 57 6.33 0.60 15.08
C ARG A 57 5.49 1.10 16.26
N GLY A 58 4.16 0.95 16.15
CA GLY A 58 3.21 1.34 17.19
C GLY A 58 2.88 2.84 17.30
N TYR A 59 3.28 3.67 16.33
CA TYR A 59 3.07 5.13 16.40
C TYR A 59 1.96 5.67 15.50
N GLY A 60 1.34 4.82 14.68
CA GLY A 60 0.14 5.19 13.93
C GLY A 60 0.24 5.12 12.40
N LYS A 61 1.30 4.54 11.81
CA LYS A 61 1.43 4.38 10.35
C LYS A 61 0.26 3.63 9.69
N SER A 62 0.13 2.33 9.97
CA SER A 62 -0.95 1.50 9.42
C SER A 62 -2.33 1.98 9.88
N TYR A 63 -2.40 2.61 11.07
CA TYR A 63 -3.61 3.26 11.56
C TYR A 63 -4.04 4.44 10.66
N THR A 64 -3.08 5.26 10.25
CA THR A 64 -3.29 6.42 9.35
C THR A 64 -3.69 5.96 7.95
N LEU A 65 -3.02 4.94 7.41
CA LEU A 65 -3.45 4.28 6.17
C LEU A 65 -4.91 3.82 6.28
N GLY A 66 -5.29 3.23 7.41
CA GLY A 66 -6.67 2.78 7.66
C GLY A 66 -7.66 3.95 7.68
N VAL A 67 -7.33 5.06 8.34
CA VAL A 67 -8.15 6.28 8.34
C VAL A 67 -8.37 6.81 6.92
N LEU A 68 -7.34 6.82 6.08
CA LEU A 68 -7.43 7.26 4.69
C LEU A 68 -8.26 6.28 3.85
N ALA A 69 -8.01 4.97 3.97
CA ALA A 69 -8.75 3.93 3.26
C ALA A 69 -10.25 3.94 3.63
N GLU A 70 -10.60 4.10 4.91
CA GLU A 70 -11.99 4.25 5.38
C GLU A 70 -12.70 5.44 4.73
N GLY A 71 -11.99 6.55 4.55
CA GLY A 71 -12.56 7.74 3.92
C GLY A 71 -12.66 7.59 2.41
N ALA A 72 -11.62 7.07 1.77
CA ALA A 72 -11.58 6.81 0.33
C ALA A 72 -12.70 5.87 -0.09
N ALA A 73 -12.98 4.82 0.69
CA ALA A 73 -14.08 3.89 0.45
C ALA A 73 -15.47 4.55 0.48
N ARG A 74 -15.62 5.66 1.20
CA ARG A 74 -16.87 6.41 1.29
C ARG A 74 -16.94 7.56 0.28
N ALA A 75 -15.84 7.87 -0.40
CA ALA A 75 -15.76 8.94 -1.39
C ALA A 75 -16.27 8.47 -2.76
N SER A 76 -17.15 9.26 -3.37
CA SER A 76 -17.62 8.98 -4.73
C SER A 76 -16.50 9.11 -5.75
N GLY A 77 -16.44 8.19 -6.72
CA GLY A 77 -15.46 8.25 -7.80
C GLY A 77 -14.08 7.70 -7.45
N ILE A 78 -13.89 7.18 -6.23
CA ILE A 78 -12.63 6.59 -5.78
C ILE A 78 -12.74 5.06 -5.76
N ALA A 79 -11.63 4.39 -6.07
CA ALA A 79 -11.46 2.95 -5.92
C ALA A 79 -10.27 2.64 -5.00
N PRO A 80 -10.49 2.40 -3.70
CA PRO A 80 -9.43 2.12 -2.75
C PRO A 80 -8.97 0.66 -2.88
N VAL A 81 -7.66 0.44 -3.04
CA VAL A 81 -7.05 -0.89 -3.00
C VAL A 81 -5.96 -0.90 -1.94
N VAL A 82 -6.02 -1.82 -0.99
CA VAL A 82 -5.02 -1.96 0.08
C VAL A 82 -4.23 -3.25 -0.15
N VAL A 83 -2.91 -3.16 -0.21
CA VAL A 83 -2.02 -4.33 -0.18
C VAL A 83 -1.51 -4.49 1.25
N ASP A 84 -1.91 -5.58 1.91
CA ASP A 84 -1.70 -5.80 3.34
C ASP A 84 -0.76 -7.00 3.61
N PRO A 85 0.55 -6.76 3.77
CA PRO A 85 1.50 -7.81 4.13
C PRO A 85 1.46 -8.21 5.61
N MET A 86 0.69 -7.51 6.45
CA MET A 86 0.68 -7.74 7.90
C MET A 86 -0.68 -8.24 8.43
N GLY A 87 -1.71 -8.32 7.59
CA GLY A 87 -3.06 -8.75 7.97
C GLY A 87 -3.74 -7.80 8.97
N VAL A 88 -3.40 -6.50 8.95
CA VAL A 88 -3.90 -5.51 9.92
C VAL A 88 -5.12 -4.72 9.42
N PHE A 89 -5.48 -4.89 8.14
CA PHE A 89 -6.57 -4.17 7.48
C PHE A 89 -7.88 -4.96 7.33
N ASP A 90 -7.92 -6.23 7.75
CA ASP A 90 -9.13 -7.08 7.80
C ASP A 90 -10.33 -6.38 8.45
N GLY A 91 -10.08 -5.58 9.48
CA GLY A 91 -11.11 -4.82 10.18
C GLY A 91 -11.85 -3.79 9.32
N LEU A 92 -11.32 -3.38 8.16
CA LEU A 92 -12.01 -2.46 7.24
C LEU A 92 -13.36 -3.01 6.76
N ALA A 93 -13.46 -4.33 6.55
CA ALA A 93 -14.69 -5.00 6.14
C ALA A 93 -15.58 -5.42 7.33
N ALA A 94 -15.14 -5.19 8.56
CA ALA A 94 -15.94 -5.47 9.75
C ALA A 94 -16.96 -4.35 10.02
N SER A 95 -17.94 -4.65 10.88
CA SER A 95 -18.88 -3.63 11.36
C SER A 95 -18.14 -2.45 11.96
N ALA A 96 -18.52 -1.23 11.54
CA ALA A 96 -18.00 -0.01 12.14
C ALA A 96 -18.31 0.02 13.64
N THR A 97 -17.29 0.28 14.45
CA THR A 97 -17.40 0.47 15.89
C THR A 97 -17.92 1.85 16.25
N ASP A 98 -17.68 2.83 15.37
CA ASP A 98 -18.11 4.22 15.52
C ASP A 98 -18.32 4.81 14.11
N GLY A 99 -19.46 5.45 13.84
CA GLY A 99 -19.79 6.03 12.53
C GLY A 99 -20.41 5.06 11.49
N PRO A 100 -20.57 5.52 10.22
CA PRO A 100 -21.24 4.75 9.18
C PRO A 100 -20.42 3.54 8.73
N PRO A 101 -21.05 2.51 8.12
CA PRO A 101 -20.32 1.36 7.59
C PRO A 101 -19.30 1.80 6.54
N VAL A 102 -18.22 1.03 6.41
CA VAL A 102 -17.23 1.16 5.34
C VAL A 102 -17.57 0.10 4.30
N PRO A 103 -17.82 0.46 3.03
CA PRO A 103 -17.95 -0.53 1.97
C PRO A 103 -16.56 -1.10 1.70
N ALA A 104 -16.33 -2.35 2.10
CA ALA A 104 -15.04 -3.00 1.92
C ALA A 104 -15.19 -4.53 1.81
N ARG A 105 -14.29 -5.13 1.05
CA ARG A 105 -14.09 -6.58 0.92
C ARG A 105 -12.65 -6.96 1.19
N VAL A 106 -12.44 -8.19 1.68
CA VAL A 106 -11.10 -8.76 1.90
C VAL A 106 -10.90 -9.96 0.97
N VAL A 107 -9.85 -9.91 0.16
CA VAL A 107 -9.39 -11.01 -0.69
C VAL A 107 -8.25 -11.71 0.05
N ARG A 108 -8.59 -12.83 0.72
CA ARG A 108 -7.68 -13.62 1.58
C ARG A 108 -6.62 -14.41 0.80
N THR A 109 -6.93 -14.76 -0.45
CA THR A 109 -6.06 -15.50 -1.36
C THR A 109 -6.03 -14.77 -2.70
N PRO A 110 -5.32 -13.63 -2.79
CA PRO A 110 -5.30 -12.86 -4.03
C PRO A 110 -4.63 -13.69 -5.13
N ARG A 111 -5.35 -13.84 -6.25
CA ARG A 111 -4.85 -14.47 -7.47
C ARG A 111 -4.71 -13.40 -8.54
N VAL A 112 -3.67 -13.49 -9.36
CA VAL A 112 -3.39 -12.55 -10.45
C VAL A 112 -3.04 -13.32 -11.71
N ARG A 113 -3.25 -12.70 -12.87
CA ARG A 113 -2.87 -13.30 -14.14
C ARG A 113 -1.35 -13.33 -14.29
N ALA A 114 -0.83 -14.36 -14.95
CA ALA A 114 0.62 -14.51 -15.14
C ALA A 114 1.18 -13.47 -16.14
N ASP A 115 0.41 -13.15 -17.17
CA ASP A 115 0.70 -12.11 -18.16
C ASP A 115 0.65 -10.68 -17.59
N ALA A 116 0.03 -10.47 -16.43
CA ALA A 116 0.08 -9.20 -15.71
C ALA A 116 1.48 -8.88 -15.18
N VAL A 117 2.39 -9.86 -15.10
CA VAL A 117 3.81 -9.66 -14.80
C VAL A 117 4.59 -9.65 -16.13
N PRO A 118 5.37 -8.60 -16.44
CA PRO A 118 6.04 -8.49 -17.72
C PRO A 118 7.09 -9.58 -17.86
N PRO A 119 7.34 -10.08 -19.08
CA PRO A 119 8.31 -11.14 -19.32
C PRO A 119 9.70 -10.85 -18.73
N SER A 120 10.12 -9.58 -18.70
CA SER A 120 11.41 -9.14 -18.14
C SER A 120 11.54 -9.33 -16.62
N ALA A 121 10.43 -9.35 -15.87
CA ALA A 121 10.44 -9.52 -14.42
C ALA A 121 10.44 -11.00 -14.00
N TRP A 122 9.93 -11.89 -14.85
CA TRP A 122 9.80 -13.32 -14.54
C TRP A 122 11.09 -14.01 -14.10
N PRO A 123 12.26 -13.79 -14.74
CA PRO A 123 13.50 -14.40 -14.28
C PRO A 123 13.81 -14.06 -12.82
N THR A 124 13.78 -12.78 -12.46
CA THR A 124 14.03 -12.31 -11.09
C THR A 124 12.98 -12.85 -10.13
N LEU A 125 11.71 -12.82 -10.52
CA LEU A 125 10.59 -13.31 -9.72
C LEU A 125 10.79 -14.77 -9.30
N VAL A 126 11.24 -15.63 -10.23
CA VAL A 126 11.51 -17.05 -9.94
C VAL A 126 12.95 -17.31 -9.49
N GLY A 127 13.67 -16.24 -9.11
CA GLY A 127 14.99 -16.26 -8.45
C GLY A 127 16.17 -16.53 -9.37
N CYS A 128 16.08 -16.27 -10.67
CA CYS A 128 17.20 -16.42 -11.62
C CYS A 128 17.64 -15.09 -12.23
N ASN A 129 18.90 -15.05 -12.64
CA ASN A 129 19.43 -13.93 -13.40
C ASN A 129 18.87 -13.97 -14.83
N GLY A 130 18.29 -12.87 -15.31
CA GLY A 130 17.73 -12.76 -16.67
C GLY A 130 18.73 -13.02 -17.80
N ASN A 131 20.03 -12.79 -17.57
CA ASN A 131 21.10 -13.04 -18.53
C ASN A 131 21.63 -14.48 -18.50
N SER A 132 21.15 -15.32 -17.57
CA SER A 132 21.52 -16.73 -17.53
C SER A 132 20.74 -17.53 -18.59
N PRO A 133 21.25 -18.69 -19.06
CA PRO A 133 20.48 -19.56 -19.95
C PRO A 133 19.10 -19.94 -19.40
N VAL A 134 18.99 -20.16 -18.08
CA VAL A 134 17.72 -20.43 -17.40
C VAL A 134 16.80 -19.21 -17.45
N GLY A 135 17.32 -18.03 -17.13
CA GLY A 135 16.57 -16.78 -17.18
C GLY A 135 16.06 -16.45 -18.58
N SER A 136 16.88 -16.67 -19.62
CA SER A 136 16.48 -16.47 -21.02
C SER A 136 15.33 -17.40 -21.43
N VAL A 137 15.36 -18.67 -21.02
CA VAL A 137 14.26 -19.63 -21.29
C VAL A 137 12.98 -19.22 -20.58
N VAL A 138 13.07 -18.82 -19.29
CA VAL A 138 11.91 -18.32 -18.52
C VAL A 138 11.32 -17.05 -19.15
N TRP A 139 12.17 -16.10 -19.55
CA TRP A 139 11.76 -14.88 -20.23
C TRP A 139 11.02 -15.18 -21.55
N ARG A 140 11.55 -16.09 -22.38
CA ARG A 140 10.90 -16.48 -23.65
C ARG A 140 9.53 -17.12 -23.39
N ALA A 141 9.43 -17.98 -22.37
CA ALA A 141 8.17 -18.62 -22.00
C ALA A 141 7.12 -17.57 -21.60
N ALA A 142 7.48 -16.64 -20.74
CA ALA A 142 6.61 -15.54 -20.32
C ALA A 142 6.24 -14.60 -21.48
N ALA A 143 7.14 -14.40 -22.45
CA ALA A 143 6.87 -13.55 -23.62
C ALA A 143 5.96 -14.22 -24.66
N ALA A 144 5.93 -15.56 -24.69
CA ALA A 144 5.21 -16.32 -25.70
C ALA A 144 3.84 -16.84 -25.23
N THR A 145 3.53 -16.74 -23.93
CA THR A 145 2.35 -17.37 -23.33
C THR A 145 1.74 -16.49 -22.25
N GLU A 146 0.44 -16.67 -21.99
CA GLU A 146 -0.32 -15.83 -21.05
C GLU A 146 -0.52 -16.48 -19.68
N THR A 147 -0.35 -17.81 -19.58
CA THR A 147 -0.62 -18.58 -18.37
C THR A 147 0.62 -19.30 -17.86
N LEU A 148 0.73 -19.47 -16.55
CA LEU A 148 1.85 -20.22 -15.95
C LEU A 148 1.89 -21.68 -16.43
N ALA A 149 0.74 -22.29 -16.68
CA ALA A 149 0.66 -23.64 -17.25
C ALA A 149 1.28 -23.69 -18.65
N ALA A 150 0.91 -22.76 -19.53
CA ALA A 150 1.47 -22.67 -20.88
C ALA A 150 2.97 -22.34 -20.86
N MET A 151 3.44 -21.52 -19.91
CA MET A 151 4.87 -21.27 -19.72
C MET A 151 5.64 -22.58 -19.41
N ARG A 152 5.06 -23.48 -18.62
CA ARG A 152 5.69 -24.76 -18.27
C ARG A 152 5.75 -25.71 -19.46
N GLU A 153 4.68 -25.78 -20.25
CA GLU A 153 4.64 -26.53 -21.50
C GLU A 153 5.69 -26.00 -22.48
N PHE A 154 5.75 -24.68 -22.66
CA PHE A 154 6.77 -24.03 -23.50
C PHE A 154 8.20 -24.41 -23.08
N ILE A 155 8.49 -24.44 -21.77
CA ILE A 155 9.81 -24.80 -21.27
C ILE A 155 10.13 -26.27 -21.50
N ALA A 156 9.14 -27.16 -21.38
CA ALA A 156 9.34 -28.59 -21.59
C ALA A 156 9.79 -28.90 -23.04
N ASP A 157 9.28 -28.15 -24.01
CA ASP A 157 9.58 -28.30 -25.43
C ASP A 157 10.69 -27.35 -25.93
N ALA A 158 11.30 -26.55 -25.04
CA ALA A 158 12.28 -25.54 -25.43
C ALA A 158 13.56 -26.16 -26.01
N ASP A 159 14.00 -25.65 -27.16
CA ASP A 159 15.33 -25.94 -27.71
C ASP A 159 16.42 -25.29 -26.85
N ALA A 160 16.87 -26.02 -25.84
CA ALA A 160 17.89 -25.65 -24.87
C ALA A 160 18.52 -26.91 -24.23
N PRO A 161 19.71 -26.82 -23.62
CA PRO A 161 20.30 -27.95 -22.92
C PRO A 161 19.35 -28.53 -21.86
N ALA A 162 19.28 -29.87 -21.76
CA ALA A 162 18.34 -30.55 -20.87
C ALA A 162 18.45 -30.12 -19.38
N ALA A 163 19.66 -29.73 -18.93
CA ALA A 163 19.85 -29.18 -17.59
C ALA A 163 19.17 -27.82 -17.40
N THR A 164 19.20 -26.96 -18.42
CA THR A 164 18.53 -25.64 -18.43
C THR A 164 17.01 -25.80 -18.42
N VAL A 165 16.48 -26.70 -19.26
CA VAL A 165 15.03 -27.03 -19.28
C VAL A 165 14.56 -27.50 -17.91
N ARG A 166 15.25 -28.48 -17.31
CA ARG A 166 14.93 -28.98 -15.96
C ARG A 166 15.00 -27.88 -14.90
N ALA A 167 16.04 -27.05 -14.91
CA ALA A 167 16.19 -25.98 -13.93
C ALA A 167 15.12 -24.90 -14.06
N ALA A 168 14.75 -24.53 -15.28
CA ALA A 168 13.68 -23.56 -15.54
C ALA A 168 12.30 -24.13 -15.16
N GLY A 169 12.03 -25.39 -15.52
CA GLY A 169 10.81 -26.10 -15.14
C GLY A 169 10.64 -26.22 -13.62
N ASN A 170 11.71 -26.54 -12.88
CA ASN A 170 11.68 -26.60 -11.41
C ASN A 170 11.33 -25.25 -10.78
N ARG A 171 11.78 -24.14 -11.37
CA ARG A 171 11.46 -22.79 -10.90
C ARG A 171 10.00 -22.43 -11.13
N LEU A 172 9.45 -22.74 -12.31
CA LEU A 172 8.02 -22.51 -12.57
C LEU A 172 7.12 -23.45 -11.75
N SER A 173 7.54 -24.69 -11.48
CA SER A 173 6.82 -25.58 -10.55
C SER A 173 6.81 -25.03 -9.12
N ARG A 174 7.86 -24.32 -8.68
CA ARG A 174 7.82 -23.58 -7.41
C ARG A 174 6.83 -22.41 -7.47
N ALA A 175 6.80 -21.69 -8.60
CA ALA A 175 5.86 -20.60 -8.79
C ALA A 175 4.39 -21.06 -8.79
N GLU A 176 4.13 -22.24 -9.35
CA GLU A 176 2.80 -22.87 -9.32
C GLU A 176 2.37 -23.19 -7.88
N ALA A 177 3.29 -23.69 -7.06
CA ALA A 177 3.03 -23.98 -5.65
C ALA A 177 2.72 -22.73 -4.80
N TRP A 178 3.01 -21.51 -5.29
CA TRP A 178 2.58 -20.28 -4.63
C TRP A 178 1.07 -20.10 -4.68
N ALA A 179 0.38 -20.74 -5.63
CA ALA A 179 -1.06 -20.61 -5.86
C ALA A 179 -1.52 -19.14 -5.98
N VAL A 180 -0.67 -18.25 -6.51
CA VAL A 180 -0.95 -16.83 -6.74
C VAL A 180 -1.34 -16.53 -8.19
N PHE A 181 -1.05 -17.43 -9.12
CA PHE A 181 -1.35 -17.24 -10.54
C PHE A 181 -2.62 -17.97 -10.97
N ASP A 182 -3.50 -17.25 -11.64
CA ASP A 182 -4.77 -17.76 -12.18
C ASP A 182 -5.15 -16.96 -13.43
N PRO A 183 -5.54 -17.60 -14.56
CA PRO A 183 -6.01 -16.91 -15.75
C PRO A 183 -7.21 -15.99 -15.49
N ASP A 184 -8.05 -16.34 -14.51
CA ASP A 184 -9.20 -15.57 -14.07
C ASP A 184 -8.88 -14.77 -12.78
N GLY A 185 -7.60 -14.48 -12.54
CA GLY A 185 -7.15 -13.68 -11.41
C GLY A 185 -7.66 -12.23 -11.48
N LEU A 186 -7.52 -11.52 -10.36
CA LEU A 186 -8.02 -10.16 -10.15
C LEU A 186 -7.70 -9.24 -11.34
N ASP A 187 -8.74 -8.67 -11.92
CA ASP A 187 -8.64 -7.68 -12.98
C ASP A 187 -8.85 -6.24 -12.48
N ALA A 188 -8.68 -5.28 -13.38
CA ALA A 188 -8.81 -3.87 -13.04
C ALA A 188 -10.25 -3.46 -12.70
N ASP A 189 -11.28 -4.11 -13.26
CA ASP A 189 -12.67 -3.76 -12.99
C ASP A 189 -13.08 -4.21 -11.58
N GLU A 190 -12.62 -5.39 -11.18
CA GLU A 190 -12.76 -5.89 -9.81
C GLU A 190 -12.01 -5.00 -8.79
N LEU A 191 -10.80 -4.56 -9.13
CA LEU A 191 -9.99 -3.69 -8.25
C LEU A 191 -10.51 -2.25 -8.23
N ALA A 192 -11.10 -1.77 -9.34
CA ALA A 192 -11.64 -0.43 -9.48
C ALA A 192 -13.12 -0.31 -9.02
N GLY A 193 -13.58 -1.25 -8.20
CA GLY A 193 -14.89 -1.20 -7.55
C GLY A 193 -15.08 0.05 -6.67
N GLY A 194 -16.33 0.33 -6.30
CA GLY A 194 -16.65 1.44 -5.39
C GLY A 194 -16.38 1.15 -3.91
N GLU A 195 -16.13 -0.11 -3.55
CA GLU A 195 -15.76 -0.53 -2.20
C GLU A 195 -14.24 -0.67 -2.07
N ALA A 196 -13.71 -0.51 -0.85
CA ALA A 196 -12.31 -0.80 -0.60
C ALA A 196 -12.01 -2.28 -0.80
N THR A 197 -11.03 -2.60 -1.63
CA THR A 197 -10.54 -3.98 -1.80
C THR A 197 -9.24 -4.16 -1.02
N VAL A 198 -9.28 -4.97 0.04
CA VAL A 198 -8.09 -5.34 0.82
C VAL A 198 -7.53 -6.66 0.30
N LEU A 199 -6.29 -6.64 -0.15
CA LEU A 199 -5.53 -7.81 -0.60
C LEU A 199 -4.65 -8.28 0.55
N ASP A 200 -5.08 -9.34 1.22
CA ASP A 200 -4.28 -9.97 2.28
C ASP A 200 -3.18 -10.81 1.62
N VAL A 201 -1.95 -10.31 1.73
CA VAL A 201 -0.73 -10.98 1.25
C VAL A 201 0.16 -11.43 2.41
N SER A 202 -0.36 -11.41 3.65
CA SER A 202 0.40 -11.70 4.86
C SER A 202 0.86 -13.15 4.99
N SER A 203 0.19 -14.07 4.28
CA SER A 203 0.53 -15.49 4.19
C SER A 203 1.47 -15.84 3.03
N LEU A 204 1.77 -14.87 2.16
CA LEU A 204 2.59 -15.09 0.96
C LEU A 204 4.08 -14.84 1.25
N ASP A 205 4.93 -15.68 0.66
CA ASP A 205 6.36 -15.43 0.60
C ASP A 205 6.67 -14.14 -0.21
N PRO A 206 7.88 -13.55 -0.06
CA PRO A 206 8.21 -12.28 -0.71
C PRO A 206 8.02 -12.26 -2.23
N ALA A 207 8.29 -13.36 -2.93
CA ALA A 207 8.15 -13.45 -4.39
C ALA A 207 6.68 -13.40 -4.86
N PRO A 208 5.77 -14.30 -4.43
CA PRO A 208 4.37 -14.20 -4.80
C PRO A 208 3.68 -12.94 -4.29
N MET A 209 4.05 -12.44 -3.10
CA MET A 209 3.60 -11.15 -2.59
C MET A 209 3.95 -10.01 -3.55
N ASN A 210 5.19 -9.98 -4.05
CA ASN A 210 5.62 -8.97 -5.02
C ASN A 210 4.97 -9.14 -6.40
N ALA A 211 4.69 -10.38 -6.84
CA ALA A 211 3.95 -10.61 -8.08
C ALA A 211 2.53 -10.05 -8.01
N ALA A 212 1.82 -10.29 -6.90
CA ALA A 212 0.48 -9.74 -6.67
C ALA A 212 0.50 -8.20 -6.66
N ALA A 213 1.43 -7.60 -5.91
CA ALA A 213 1.57 -6.14 -5.85
C ALA A 213 1.92 -5.53 -7.22
N TYR A 214 2.79 -6.17 -8.01
CA TYR A 214 3.10 -5.72 -9.37
C TYR A 214 1.85 -5.73 -10.26
N ALA A 215 1.12 -6.85 -10.29
CA ALA A 215 -0.04 -7.02 -11.15
C ALA A 215 -1.14 -6.00 -10.80
N VAL A 216 -1.36 -5.74 -9.51
CA VAL A 216 -2.32 -4.73 -9.03
C VAL A 216 -1.87 -3.33 -9.42
N ALA A 217 -0.61 -2.96 -9.15
CA ALA A 217 -0.10 -1.63 -9.45
C ALA A 217 -0.12 -1.33 -10.96
N SER A 218 0.38 -2.25 -11.79
CA SER A 218 0.38 -2.05 -13.25
C SER A 218 -1.03 -2.13 -13.82
N GLY A 219 -1.88 -3.07 -13.38
CA GLY A 219 -3.24 -3.22 -13.85
C GLY A 219 -4.10 -1.98 -13.60
N LEU A 220 -4.02 -1.39 -12.40
CA LEU A 220 -4.70 -0.13 -12.08
C LEU A 220 -4.20 1.04 -12.94
N TYR A 221 -2.89 1.11 -13.17
CA TYR A 221 -2.28 2.15 -14.01
C TYR A 221 -2.72 2.02 -15.47
N ASP A 222 -2.59 0.83 -16.04
CA ASP A 222 -2.91 0.56 -17.44
C ASP A 222 -4.40 0.74 -17.72
N ALA A 223 -5.27 0.33 -16.80
CA ALA A 223 -6.72 0.54 -16.91
C ALA A 223 -7.12 2.03 -16.93
N ARG A 224 -6.40 2.87 -16.18
CA ARG A 224 -6.61 4.32 -16.21
C ARG A 224 -6.04 4.99 -17.45
N VAL A 225 -4.94 4.47 -17.99
CA VAL A 225 -4.37 4.94 -19.26
C VAL A 225 -5.26 4.56 -20.45
N SER A 226 -5.82 3.35 -20.45
CA SER A 226 -6.70 2.86 -21.51
C SER A 226 -8.14 3.38 -21.39
N GLY A 227 -8.52 3.90 -20.22
CA GLY A 227 -9.87 4.39 -19.95
C GLY A 227 -10.89 3.28 -19.72
N THR A 228 -10.46 2.07 -19.33
CA THR A 228 -11.38 0.96 -19.02
C THR A 228 -12.06 1.13 -17.66
N VAL A 229 -11.44 1.87 -16.74
CA VAL A 229 -12.02 2.17 -15.42
C VAL A 229 -12.21 3.66 -15.22
N ASP A 230 -13.41 4.08 -14.80
CA ASP A 230 -13.76 5.49 -14.61
C ASP A 230 -13.34 6.05 -13.24
N ARG A 231 -13.30 5.19 -12.21
CA ARG A 231 -12.94 5.58 -10.84
C ARG A 231 -11.44 5.79 -10.71
N LEU A 232 -11.04 6.74 -9.87
CA LEU A 232 -9.64 7.02 -9.56
C LEU A 232 -9.11 6.00 -8.55
N PRO A 233 -8.14 5.14 -8.91
CA PRO A 233 -7.59 4.17 -7.98
C PRO A 233 -6.71 4.86 -6.94
N TRP A 234 -6.86 4.42 -5.69
CA TRP A 234 -5.98 4.78 -4.59
C TRP A 234 -5.34 3.51 -4.04
N LEU A 235 -4.08 3.29 -4.41
CA LEU A 235 -3.31 2.15 -3.94
C LEU A 235 -2.66 2.49 -2.60
N PHE A 236 -3.11 1.84 -1.54
CA PHE A 236 -2.54 1.90 -0.20
C PHE A 236 -1.59 0.71 -0.01
N LEU A 237 -0.32 1.00 0.26
CA LEU A 237 0.72 -0.02 0.38
C LEU A 237 1.37 0.06 1.77
N ASP A 238 1.07 -0.89 2.65
CA ASP A 238 1.76 -0.98 3.93
C ASP A 238 3.11 -1.71 3.78
N GLU A 239 4.06 -1.39 4.66
CA GLU A 239 5.46 -1.84 4.58
C GLU A 239 6.08 -1.74 3.18
N ALA A 240 5.85 -0.60 2.50
CA ALA A 240 6.18 -0.35 1.10
C ALA A 240 7.62 -0.70 0.69
N HIS A 241 8.59 -0.57 1.61
CA HIS A 241 9.99 -0.93 1.37
C HIS A 241 10.16 -2.41 0.94
N ALA A 242 9.27 -3.32 1.37
CA ALA A 242 9.31 -4.73 0.97
C ALA A 242 8.95 -4.97 -0.51
N PHE A 243 8.36 -3.98 -1.17
CA PHE A 243 7.89 -4.04 -2.55
C PHE A 243 8.76 -3.23 -3.50
N PHE A 244 9.28 -2.07 -3.05
CA PHE A 244 10.18 -1.24 -3.86
C PHE A 244 11.50 -1.95 -4.18
N ASP A 245 12.02 -2.78 -3.27
CA ASP A 245 13.22 -3.60 -3.50
C ASP A 245 12.95 -4.84 -4.37
N GLY A 246 11.69 -5.15 -4.65
CA GLY A 246 11.26 -6.36 -5.35
C GLY A 246 10.77 -6.11 -6.78
N VAL A 247 10.13 -7.12 -7.38
CA VAL A 247 9.66 -7.00 -8.78
C VAL A 247 8.56 -5.95 -8.95
N ALA A 248 7.85 -5.57 -7.88
CA ALA A 248 6.83 -4.54 -7.88
C ALA A 248 7.39 -3.10 -8.03
N GLY A 249 8.66 -2.88 -7.68
CA GLY A 249 9.29 -1.55 -7.65
C GLY A 249 9.06 -0.70 -8.90
N PRO A 250 9.35 -1.19 -10.12
CA PRO A 250 9.15 -0.42 -11.35
C PRO A 250 7.71 0.03 -11.60
N ALA A 251 6.71 -0.79 -11.23
CA ALA A 251 5.30 -0.40 -11.35
C ALA A 251 4.92 0.68 -10.33
N LEU A 252 5.41 0.56 -9.10
CA LEU A 252 5.19 1.57 -8.05
C LEU A 252 5.87 2.91 -8.39
N GLU A 253 7.10 2.89 -8.91
CA GLU A 253 7.80 4.08 -9.41
C GLU A 253 7.08 4.74 -10.59
N THR A 254 6.46 3.93 -11.46
CA THR A 254 5.62 4.42 -12.55
C THR A 254 4.41 5.18 -12.01
N ILE A 255 3.73 4.67 -10.99
CA ILE A 255 2.62 5.39 -10.34
C ILE A 255 3.13 6.68 -9.69
N LEU A 256 4.25 6.65 -8.96
CA LEU A 256 4.82 7.85 -8.32
C LEU A 256 5.14 8.96 -9.32
N THR A 257 5.74 8.61 -10.46
CA THR A 257 6.25 9.59 -11.42
C THR A 257 5.23 9.99 -12.49
N ARG A 258 4.30 9.10 -12.82
CA ARG A 258 3.38 9.26 -13.95
C ARG A 258 1.91 9.09 -13.57
N GLY A 259 1.58 8.64 -12.37
CA GLY A 259 0.21 8.37 -11.92
C GLY A 259 -0.72 9.59 -11.88
N ARG A 260 -0.16 10.81 -11.80
CA ARG A 260 -0.95 12.05 -11.81
C ARG A 260 -1.78 12.25 -13.08
N ALA A 261 -1.24 11.93 -14.25
CA ALA A 261 -1.94 12.12 -15.53
C ALA A 261 -3.12 11.14 -15.73
N PRO A 262 -2.96 9.81 -15.52
CA PRO A 262 -4.06 8.85 -15.58
C PRO A 262 -4.97 8.91 -14.34
N GLY A 263 -4.56 9.53 -13.23
CA GLY A 263 -5.38 9.66 -12.03
C GLY A 263 -5.29 8.45 -11.11
N VAL A 264 -4.07 7.98 -10.85
CA VAL A 264 -3.76 6.85 -9.97
C VAL A 264 -2.93 7.37 -8.82
N SER A 265 -3.44 7.21 -7.60
CA SER A 265 -2.74 7.60 -6.37
C SER A 265 -1.97 6.42 -5.78
N LEU A 266 -0.84 6.71 -5.15
CA LEU A 266 -0.12 5.78 -4.29
C LEU A 266 0.04 6.39 -2.90
N VAL A 267 -0.40 5.67 -1.87
CA VAL A 267 -0.14 5.98 -0.47
C VAL A 267 0.76 4.89 0.10
N ALA A 268 2.07 5.15 0.11
CA ALA A 268 3.07 4.21 0.61
C ALA A 268 3.32 4.44 2.09
N ALA A 269 3.24 3.39 2.92
CA ALA A 269 3.65 3.48 4.32
C ALA A 269 4.89 2.64 4.60
N THR A 270 5.82 3.17 5.38
CA THR A 270 7.02 2.44 5.77
C THR A 270 7.60 2.95 7.08
N GLN A 271 8.22 2.05 7.84
CA GLN A 271 9.05 2.42 8.98
C GLN A 271 10.49 2.80 8.59
N ARG A 272 10.90 2.50 7.34
CA ARG A 272 12.24 2.68 6.81
C ARG A 272 12.21 3.57 5.55
N PRO A 273 11.96 4.88 5.65
CA PRO A 273 12.01 5.77 4.49
C PRO A 273 13.39 5.75 3.81
N SER A 274 14.48 5.49 4.53
CA SER A 274 15.82 5.35 3.95
C SER A 274 16.02 4.13 3.04
N ALA A 275 15.09 3.17 3.06
CA ALA A 275 15.08 1.99 2.20
C ALA A 275 14.19 2.19 0.95
N LEU A 276 13.54 3.35 0.80
CA LEU A 276 12.79 3.67 -0.41
C LEU A 276 13.71 4.32 -1.45
N PRO A 277 13.41 4.19 -2.75
CA PRO A 277 14.14 4.94 -3.77
C PRO A 277 13.90 6.45 -3.58
N ASP A 278 14.89 7.27 -3.92
CA ASP A 278 14.85 8.73 -3.76
C ASP A 278 13.60 9.37 -4.40
N VAL A 279 13.13 8.78 -5.50
CA VAL A 279 11.92 9.22 -6.21
C VAL A 279 10.66 9.11 -5.35
N ALA A 280 10.57 8.11 -4.46
CA ALA A 280 9.41 7.93 -3.59
C ALA A 280 9.30 9.02 -2.52
N VAL A 281 10.42 9.53 -2.03
CA VAL A 281 10.43 10.63 -1.05
C VAL A 281 10.28 11.98 -1.75
N SER A 282 10.97 12.19 -2.87
CA SER A 282 10.99 13.47 -3.58
C SER A 282 9.74 13.76 -4.42
N GLN A 283 9.01 12.74 -4.87
CA GLN A 283 7.72 12.92 -5.57
C GLN A 283 6.53 12.94 -4.62
N ALA A 284 6.73 12.67 -3.33
CA ALA A 284 5.63 12.62 -2.38
C ALA A 284 5.11 14.04 -2.09
N ASP A 285 3.92 14.36 -2.61
CA ASP A 285 3.27 15.66 -2.43
C ASP A 285 2.60 15.81 -1.06
N LEU A 286 2.26 14.68 -0.43
CA LEU A 286 1.81 14.60 0.95
C LEU A 286 2.71 13.66 1.76
N ARG A 287 3.32 14.15 2.83
CA ARG A 287 4.16 13.33 3.72
C ARG A 287 3.63 13.40 5.13
N VAL A 288 3.05 12.31 5.60
CA VAL A 288 2.54 12.17 6.97
C VAL A 288 3.60 11.49 7.83
N ILE A 289 4.27 12.29 8.66
CA ILE A 289 5.44 11.89 9.43
C ILE A 289 5.03 11.74 10.90
N HIS A 290 4.80 10.50 11.30
CA HIS A 290 4.71 10.11 12.72
C HIS A 290 6.12 10.10 13.34
N ARG A 291 6.20 9.70 14.61
CA ARG A 291 7.48 9.64 15.32
C ARG A 291 8.48 8.71 14.62
N LEU A 292 9.65 9.25 14.28
CA LEU A 292 10.83 8.53 13.84
C LEU A 292 11.99 8.78 14.81
N THR A 293 12.89 7.81 14.93
CA THR A 293 14.03 7.89 15.85
C THR A 293 15.36 7.53 15.21
N ALA A 294 15.35 6.78 14.10
CA ALA A 294 16.56 6.40 13.39
C ALA A 294 17.10 7.58 12.58
N GLY A 295 18.39 7.90 12.76
CA GLY A 295 19.05 8.99 12.04
C GLY A 295 18.90 8.89 10.52
N PRO A 296 19.31 7.77 9.88
CA PRO A 296 19.21 7.61 8.43
C PRO A 296 17.80 7.83 7.87
N ASP A 297 16.76 7.41 8.60
CA ASP A 297 15.37 7.60 8.20
C ASP A 297 14.91 9.06 8.30
N ILE A 298 15.36 9.78 9.33
CA ILE A 298 15.10 11.21 9.48
C ILE A 298 15.85 11.98 8.38
N ASP A 299 17.09 11.60 8.10
CA ASP A 299 17.95 12.25 7.11
C ASP A 299 17.41 12.05 5.69
N ALA A 300 16.91 10.86 5.35
CA ALA A 300 16.26 10.57 4.07
C ALA A 300 15.05 11.49 3.81
N LEU A 301 14.21 11.70 4.83
CA LEU A 301 13.09 12.65 4.75
C LEU A 301 13.59 14.10 4.69
N ALA A 302 14.62 14.42 5.46
CA ALA A 302 15.20 15.76 5.51
C ALA A 302 15.86 16.19 4.19
N ALA A 303 16.41 15.25 3.43
CA ALA A 303 17.02 15.51 2.13
C ALA A 303 16.00 16.03 1.10
N ALA A 304 14.74 15.61 1.21
CA ALA A 304 13.65 16.06 0.35
C ALA A 304 12.85 17.23 0.96
N ASN A 305 13.28 17.78 2.10
CA ASN A 305 12.47 18.77 2.80
C ASN A 305 12.41 20.10 2.05
N PRO A 306 11.20 20.70 1.97
CA PRO A 306 11.04 22.01 1.36
C PRO A 306 11.68 23.14 2.18
N THR A 307 12.03 24.23 1.50
CA THR A 307 12.65 25.41 2.10
C THR A 307 11.73 26.16 3.08
N TYR A 308 10.41 25.97 3.00
CA TYR A 308 9.44 26.57 3.92
C TYR A 308 9.36 25.88 5.28
N LEU A 309 10.09 24.78 5.49
CA LEU A 309 10.28 24.20 6.81
C LEU A 309 11.20 25.13 7.63
N GLY A 310 10.61 26.05 8.41
CA GLY A 310 11.37 27.06 9.16
C GLY A 310 12.27 26.54 10.29
N SER A 311 12.27 25.23 10.59
CA SER A 311 13.10 24.56 11.60
C SER A 311 13.54 23.20 11.09
N THR A 312 14.43 22.49 11.80
CA THR A 312 14.81 21.13 11.38
C THR A 312 13.63 20.17 11.55
N LEU A 313 13.53 19.15 10.68
CA LEU A 313 12.51 18.10 10.79
C LEU A 313 12.54 17.45 12.17
N ARG A 314 13.76 17.18 12.65
CA ARG A 314 14.03 16.50 13.92
C ARG A 314 13.40 17.21 15.11
N GLU A 315 13.36 18.55 15.11
CA GLU A 315 12.77 19.36 16.17
C GLU A 315 11.23 19.34 16.17
N ARG A 316 10.61 19.07 15.01
CA ARG A 316 9.15 19.06 14.85
C ARG A 316 8.53 17.67 14.89
N LEU A 317 9.34 16.61 14.97
CA LEU A 317 8.81 15.25 15.01
C LEU A 317 7.89 15.07 16.23
N PRO A 318 6.70 14.47 16.04
CA PRO A 318 5.74 14.28 17.11
C PRO A 318 6.25 13.29 18.16
N ALA A 319 5.74 13.43 19.39
CA ALA A 319 6.18 12.63 20.53
C ALA A 319 5.23 11.45 20.83
N ALA A 320 3.92 11.64 20.74
CA ALA A 320 2.93 10.63 21.11
C ALA A 320 2.35 9.89 19.89
N PRO A 321 1.87 8.66 20.07
CA PRO A 321 1.18 7.91 19.01
C PRO A 321 -0.08 8.65 18.51
N GLY A 322 -0.31 8.61 17.21
CA GLY A 322 -1.47 9.25 16.56
C GLY A 322 -1.26 10.74 16.22
N GLU A 323 -0.17 11.34 16.68
CA GLU A 323 0.27 12.67 16.28
C GLU A 323 1.18 12.56 15.06
N ALA A 324 0.99 13.44 14.08
CA ALA A 324 1.79 13.49 12.87
C ALA A 324 2.19 14.93 12.51
N LEU A 325 3.34 15.07 11.87
CA LEU A 325 3.71 16.25 11.11
C LEU A 325 3.35 15.97 9.65
N VAL A 326 2.50 16.80 9.04
CA VAL A 326 2.18 16.69 7.62
C VAL A 326 2.92 17.76 6.84
N VAL A 327 3.73 17.34 5.87
CA VAL A 327 4.28 18.22 4.84
C VAL A 327 3.37 18.12 3.63
N ASP A 328 2.89 19.28 3.18
CA ASP A 328 1.98 19.44 2.04
C ASP A 328 2.66 20.34 0.99
N ASP A 329 3.12 19.73 -0.09
CA ASP A 329 3.80 20.42 -1.19
C ASP A 329 2.81 21.18 -2.08
N ALA A 330 1.53 20.80 -2.08
CA ALA A 330 0.51 21.50 -2.86
C ALA A 330 0.25 22.88 -2.25
N ALA A 331 0.13 22.96 -0.92
CA ALA A 331 -0.13 24.18 -0.16
C ALA A 331 1.14 24.88 0.35
N GLU A 332 2.33 24.37 0.03
CA GLU A 332 3.64 24.84 0.54
C GLU A 332 3.64 25.02 2.07
N ALA A 333 3.13 23.99 2.74
CA ALA A 333 2.68 24.07 4.11
C ALA A 333 3.16 22.89 4.95
N VAL A 334 3.30 23.14 6.25
CA VAL A 334 3.60 22.10 7.23
C VAL A 334 2.64 22.23 8.41
N ARG A 335 1.93 21.15 8.74
CA ARG A 335 0.87 21.12 9.76
C ARG A 335 1.15 20.06 10.80
N ASP A 336 1.06 20.45 12.07
CA ASP A 336 0.99 19.51 13.17
C ASP A 336 -0.47 19.04 13.30
N VAL A 337 -0.69 17.73 13.29
CA VAL A 337 -2.03 17.14 13.27
C VAL A 337 -2.18 15.97 14.24
N THR A 338 -3.37 15.83 14.80
CA THR A 338 -3.81 14.63 15.51
C THR A 338 -4.70 13.84 14.55
N VAL A 339 -4.29 12.62 14.19
CA VAL A 339 -5.07 11.73 13.31
C VAL A 339 -6.34 11.30 14.04
N ARG A 340 -7.50 11.36 13.38
CA ARG A 340 -8.79 10.96 13.98
C ARG A 340 -8.77 9.47 14.34
N ARG A 341 -9.72 9.06 15.18
CA ARG A 341 -9.95 7.64 15.44
C ARG A 341 -10.54 6.94 14.20
N ARG A 342 -10.12 5.70 13.97
CA ARG A 342 -10.74 4.77 13.02
C ARG A 342 -12.17 4.45 13.43
N HIS A 343 -13.03 4.37 12.43
CA HIS A 343 -14.42 3.94 12.57
C HIS A 343 -14.53 2.42 12.58
N THR A 344 -13.53 1.73 12.04
CA THR A 344 -13.46 0.27 11.97
C THR A 344 -12.42 -0.29 12.94
N PRO A 345 -12.56 -1.56 13.37
CA PRO A 345 -11.54 -2.22 14.16
C PRO A 345 -10.17 -2.17 13.47
N HIS A 346 -9.10 -2.04 14.25
CA HIS A 346 -7.75 -2.10 13.74
C HIS A 346 -7.02 -3.35 14.25
N GLY A 347 -6.37 -4.08 13.34
CA GLY A 347 -5.46 -5.16 13.71
C GLY A 347 -4.12 -4.62 14.23
N GLY A 348 -3.22 -5.54 14.62
CA GLY A 348 -1.83 -5.20 14.90
C GLY A 348 -1.51 -4.74 16.33
N ALA A 349 -2.43 -4.87 17.29
CA ALA A 349 -2.05 -4.81 18.70
C ALA A 349 -1.03 -5.93 18.98
N SER A 350 0.11 -5.59 19.58
CA SER A 350 1.09 -6.61 19.96
C SER A 350 0.42 -7.61 20.91
N PRO A 351 0.50 -8.93 20.64
CA PRO A 351 -0.02 -9.94 21.54
C PRO A 351 0.55 -9.72 22.93
N ARG A 352 -0.30 -9.74 23.95
CA ARG A 352 0.14 -9.68 25.35
C ARG A 352 0.07 -11.08 25.93
N ALA A 353 1.10 -11.48 26.66
CA ALA A 353 1.09 -12.74 27.40
C ALA A 353 -0.09 -12.81 28.39
N SER A 354 -0.57 -11.67 28.88
CA SER A 354 -1.77 -11.56 29.72
C SER A 354 -3.08 -11.96 29.03
N ASP A 355 -3.10 -11.91 27.70
CA ASP A 355 -4.29 -12.18 26.87
C ASP A 355 -4.25 -13.63 26.33
N ALA A 356 -3.12 -14.33 26.52
CA ALA A 356 -3.00 -15.75 26.23
C ALA A 356 -3.66 -16.58 27.35
N SER A 357 -4.38 -17.64 26.99
CA SER A 357 -5.02 -18.52 27.97
C SER A 357 -3.99 -19.04 28.99
N PRO A 358 -4.30 -19.03 30.30
CA PRO A 358 -3.40 -19.57 31.31
C PRO A 358 -3.14 -21.06 31.05
N ASP A 359 -1.91 -21.50 31.34
CA ASP A 359 -1.56 -22.92 31.28
C ASP A 359 -2.58 -23.74 32.09
N PRO A 360 -3.03 -24.91 31.58
CA PRO A 360 -3.90 -25.78 32.34
C PRO A 360 -3.21 -26.13 33.66
N THR A 361 -3.87 -25.82 34.78
CA THR A 361 -3.40 -26.13 36.13
C THR A 361 -3.00 -27.61 36.17
N PRO A 362 -1.79 -27.96 36.63
CA PRO A 362 -1.41 -29.36 36.75
C PRO A 362 -2.42 -30.04 37.67
N THR A 363 -3.17 -31.01 37.15
CA THR A 363 -4.00 -31.90 37.94
C THR A 363 -3.11 -32.59 38.96
N GLU A 364 -3.22 -32.19 40.23
CA GLU A 364 -2.68 -32.96 41.34
C GLU A 364 -3.27 -34.36 41.22
N THR A 365 -2.39 -35.35 40.99
CA THR A 365 -2.79 -36.75 41.01
C THR A 365 -2.86 -37.11 42.49
N GLU A 366 -4.06 -37.15 43.06
CA GLU A 366 -4.25 -37.70 44.40
C GLU A 366 -3.92 -39.21 44.35
N GLU A 367 -2.94 -39.62 45.15
CA GLU A 367 -2.54 -41.02 45.39
C GLU A 367 -3.58 -41.81 46.20
#